data_AF-A0A7X8VDX9-F1
#
_entry.id   AF-A0A7X8VDX9-F1
#
_cell.length_a   1.000
_cell.length_b   1.000
_cell.length_c   1.000
_cell.angle_alpha   90.00
_cell.angle_beta   90.00
_cell.angle_gamma   90.00
#
_symmetry.space_group_name_H-M   'P 1'
#
loop_
_entity.id
_entity.type
_entity.pdbx_description
1 polymer ?
#
loop_
_entity_poly.entity_id
_entity_poly.type
_entity_poly.pdbx_seq_one_letter_code
_entity_poly.pdbx_strand_id
1 'polypeptide(L)'
;KAATLLVENSRAENIKKLEVNENFKKKKFQELWNKINKKTAYYVDFDTEELIRNCIVALDQDLRVSDITYQVKTGEMESISSKAELERGEAFKLKETAMDKDYTPVTTTIKYDLVGKLVDETQLTRKAIVKILKGIRPKTFYLFRKNPEEFILKASRIINEQKATMIIQHITYSLTDEAYDTNIFTENTLKGSLGKDSIAVKKHIYDYVVTDSEKKKEFAKELDSSSEVCVYAELPRGFFIPTPVGNYNPDWAIVFNEDKVKHIYFVAETKGKLESLHFDTRGLEEAKIHCAKKHFAKISNSTVKYEAVDSYEKLMDEVMGQG
;
A
#
# COMPACT_ATOMS: atom_id res chain seq x y z
N LYS A 1 -11.42 10.56 56.45
CA LYS A 1 -10.51 9.52 55.90
C LYS A 1 -10.75 9.48 54.41
N ALA A 2 -9.74 9.84 53.63
CA ALA A 2 -9.83 10.14 52.21
C ALA A 2 -10.18 8.88 51.39
N ALA A 3 -11.17 9.02 50.51
CA ALA A 3 -11.44 8.05 49.45
C ALA A 3 -10.44 8.27 48.32
N THR A 4 -9.74 7.20 47.94
CA THR A 4 -8.81 7.15 46.82
C THR A 4 -9.56 7.42 45.51
N LEU A 5 -9.25 8.53 44.85
CA LEU A 5 -9.67 8.79 43.46
C LEU A 5 -8.73 8.02 42.52
N LEU A 6 -9.09 6.78 42.19
CA LEU A 6 -8.58 6.09 41.00
C LEU A 6 -9.42 6.56 39.81
N VAL A 7 -9.05 7.70 39.24
CA VAL A 7 -9.44 8.03 37.86
C VAL A 7 -8.14 8.13 37.09
N GLU A 8 -7.63 6.98 36.64
CA GLU A 8 -6.56 6.97 35.65
C GLU A 8 -7.10 7.62 34.37
N ASN A 9 -6.41 8.65 33.92
CA ASN A 9 -6.74 9.37 32.71
C ASN A 9 -6.56 8.45 31.50
N SER A 10 -7.65 7.81 31.07
CA SER A 10 -7.70 6.89 29.92
C SER A 10 -7.35 7.54 28.57
N ARG A 11 -7.04 8.84 28.55
CA ARG A 11 -6.56 9.59 27.37
C ARG A 11 -5.07 9.96 27.43
N ALA A 12 -4.36 9.66 28.51
CA ALA A 12 -2.93 9.90 28.55
C ALA A 12 -2.18 8.87 27.69
N GLU A 13 -1.14 9.31 26.96
CA GLU A 13 -0.16 8.43 26.31
C GLU A 13 0.60 7.66 27.41
N ASN A 14 0.01 6.55 27.87
CA ASN A 14 0.57 5.75 28.96
C ASN A 14 1.80 4.95 28.51
N ILE A 15 1.98 4.75 27.20
CA ILE A 15 3.18 4.16 26.61
C ILE A 15 4.03 5.30 26.04
N LYS A 16 5.04 5.72 26.80
CA LYS A 16 5.93 6.83 26.44
C LYS A 16 7.08 6.44 25.50
N LYS A 17 7.47 5.17 25.53
CA LYS A 17 8.50 4.54 24.69
C LYS A 17 8.31 3.03 24.71
N LEU A 18 8.53 2.36 23.58
CA LEU A 18 8.63 0.90 23.54
C LEU A 18 10.08 0.47 23.79
N GLU A 19 10.31 -0.29 24.85
CA GLU A 19 11.60 -0.91 25.14
C GLU A 19 11.58 -2.39 24.78
N VAL A 20 12.70 -2.89 24.28
CA VAL A 20 12.85 -4.31 23.97
C VAL A 20 12.82 -5.16 25.25
N ASN A 21 12.08 -6.27 25.23
CA ASN A 21 11.99 -7.22 26.33
C ASN A 21 12.90 -8.45 26.11
N GLU A 22 12.77 -9.48 26.95
CA GLU A 22 13.59 -10.70 26.86
C GLU A 22 13.41 -11.49 25.54
N ASN A 23 12.27 -11.32 24.83
CA ASN A 23 12.08 -11.98 23.53
C ASN A 23 13.07 -11.46 22.47
N PHE A 24 13.48 -10.20 22.57
CA PHE A 24 14.50 -9.65 21.68
C PHE A 24 15.83 -10.39 21.81
N LYS A 25 16.20 -10.80 23.02
CA LYS A 25 17.45 -11.53 23.29
C LYS A 25 17.40 -13.00 22.88
N LYS A 26 16.24 -13.53 22.46
CA LYS A 26 16.12 -14.93 22.00
C LYS A 26 17.08 -15.17 20.84
N LYS A 27 17.87 -16.24 20.96
CA LYS A 27 18.83 -16.66 19.93
C LYS A 27 18.20 -16.76 18.54
N LYS A 28 17.01 -17.35 18.43
CA LYS A 28 16.30 -17.50 17.15
C LYS A 28 15.90 -16.16 16.52
N PHE A 29 15.53 -15.16 17.33
CA PHE A 29 15.24 -13.82 16.81
C PHE A 29 16.52 -13.14 16.30
N GLN A 30 17.61 -13.26 17.06
CA GLN A 30 18.91 -12.70 16.65
C GLN A 30 19.44 -13.36 15.36
N GLU A 31 19.21 -14.66 15.17
CA GLU A 31 19.50 -15.37 13.93
C GLU A 31 18.69 -14.85 12.74
N LEU A 32 17.37 -14.63 12.94
CA LEU A 32 16.52 -14.01 11.92
C LEU A 32 17.03 -12.61 11.58
N TRP A 33 17.29 -11.77 12.59
CA TRP A 33 17.76 -10.40 12.41
C TRP A 33 19.06 -10.35 11.60
N ASN A 34 20.04 -11.19 11.94
CA ASN A 34 21.31 -11.27 11.21
C ASN A 34 21.16 -11.69 9.74
N LYS A 35 20.07 -12.37 9.39
CA LYS A 35 19.75 -12.75 8.00
C LYS A 35 19.05 -11.62 7.24
N ILE A 36 18.26 -10.80 7.92
CA ILE A 36 17.42 -9.78 7.26
C ILE A 36 17.99 -8.36 7.36
N ASN A 37 19.00 -8.11 8.19
CA ASN A 37 19.53 -6.77 8.43
C ASN A 37 20.51 -6.27 7.35
N LYS A 38 20.77 -7.04 6.29
CA LYS A 38 21.72 -6.65 5.24
C LYS A 38 21.08 -5.67 4.26
N LYS A 39 21.78 -4.58 3.96
CA LYS A 39 21.33 -3.65 2.92
C LYS A 39 21.74 -4.14 1.54
N THR A 40 20.93 -3.79 0.55
CA THR A 40 21.16 -4.14 -0.85
C THR A 40 21.02 -2.92 -1.73
N ALA A 41 21.77 -2.88 -2.83
CA ALA A 41 21.50 -2.01 -3.96
C ALA A 41 20.75 -2.80 -5.04
N TYR A 42 19.83 -2.14 -5.74
CA TYR A 42 19.15 -2.73 -6.89
C TYR A 42 19.76 -2.23 -8.19
N TYR A 43 19.67 -3.05 -9.23
CA TYR A 43 19.89 -2.67 -10.61
C TYR A 43 18.70 -3.13 -11.44
N VAL A 44 18.19 -2.26 -12.30
CA VAL A 44 17.13 -2.58 -13.26
C VAL A 44 17.69 -2.28 -14.64
N ASP A 45 17.75 -3.32 -15.48
CA ASP A 45 17.98 -3.11 -16.91
C ASP A 45 16.69 -2.53 -17.51
N PHE A 46 16.71 -1.25 -17.87
CA PHE A 46 15.50 -0.50 -18.21
C PHE A 46 15.60 0.09 -19.62
N ASP A 47 15.07 -0.62 -20.62
CA ASP A 47 14.93 -0.08 -21.97
C ASP A 47 13.71 0.86 -22.05
N THR A 48 13.98 2.16 -22.12
CA THR A 48 12.92 3.18 -22.22
C THR A 48 12.10 3.03 -23.51
N GLU A 49 12.70 2.61 -24.62
CA GLU A 49 11.95 2.43 -25.87
C GLU A 49 11.08 1.17 -25.80
N GLU A 50 11.50 0.14 -25.07
CA GLU A 50 10.64 -1.01 -24.77
C GLU A 50 9.42 -0.60 -23.94
N LEU A 51 9.62 0.17 -22.86
CA LEU A 51 8.51 0.69 -22.05
C LEU A 51 7.48 1.42 -22.93
N ILE A 52 7.98 2.32 -23.79
CA ILE A 52 7.12 3.13 -24.65
C ILE A 52 6.30 2.25 -25.58
N ARG A 53 6.92 1.24 -26.21
CA ARG A 53 6.21 0.28 -27.08
C ARG A 53 5.14 -0.48 -26.31
N ASN A 54 5.47 -1.01 -25.14
CA ASN A 54 4.54 -1.78 -24.30
C ASN A 54 3.36 -0.92 -23.84
N CYS A 55 3.62 0.31 -23.39
CA CYS A 55 2.59 1.29 -23.04
C CYS A 55 1.65 1.60 -24.21
N ILE A 56 2.18 1.81 -25.41
CA ILE A 56 1.36 2.09 -26.60
C ILE A 56 0.40 0.93 -26.88
N VAL A 57 0.93 -0.30 -26.89
CA VAL A 57 0.14 -1.51 -27.14
C VAL A 57 -0.96 -1.67 -26.09
N ALA A 58 -0.62 -1.56 -24.80
CA ALA A 58 -1.56 -1.71 -23.70
C ALA A 58 -2.64 -0.62 -23.70
N LEU A 59 -2.27 0.64 -23.92
CA LEU A 59 -3.25 1.74 -24.01
C LEU A 59 -4.22 1.52 -25.16
N ASP A 60 -3.73 1.08 -26.32
CA ASP A 60 -4.58 0.78 -27.46
C ASP A 60 -5.51 -0.42 -27.21
N GLN A 61 -5.08 -1.42 -26.47
CA GLN A 61 -5.88 -2.62 -26.21
C GLN A 61 -6.90 -2.39 -25.09
N ASP A 62 -6.51 -1.73 -24.01
CA ASP A 62 -7.20 -1.81 -22.72
C ASP A 62 -7.83 -0.49 -22.26
N LEU A 63 -7.43 0.66 -22.82
CA LEU A 63 -7.99 1.93 -22.40
C LEU A 63 -9.47 2.02 -22.80
N ARG A 64 -10.33 2.18 -21.80
CA ARG A 64 -11.78 2.37 -21.95
C ARG A 64 -12.20 3.57 -21.12
N VAL A 65 -12.84 4.53 -21.76
CA VAL A 65 -13.30 5.78 -21.15
C VAL A 65 -14.81 5.86 -21.36
N SER A 66 -15.53 6.10 -20.27
CA SER A 66 -16.98 6.20 -20.25
C SER A 66 -17.41 7.57 -20.76
N ASP A 67 -18.57 7.64 -21.39
CA ASP A 67 -19.19 8.93 -21.70
C ASP A 67 -19.67 9.59 -20.39
N ILE A 68 -19.51 10.90 -20.28
CA ILE A 68 -20.01 11.65 -19.12
C ILE A 68 -21.53 11.64 -19.15
N THR A 69 -22.16 11.14 -18.09
CA THR A 69 -23.62 11.13 -17.93
C THR A 69 -24.03 12.04 -16.78
N TYR A 70 -25.10 12.80 -16.96
CA TYR A 70 -25.66 13.64 -15.91
C TYR A 70 -27.02 13.13 -15.46
N GLN A 71 -27.25 13.20 -14.15
CA GLN A 71 -28.57 13.05 -13.57
C GLN A 71 -29.15 14.43 -13.32
N VAL A 72 -30.13 14.83 -14.11
CA VAL A 72 -30.87 16.07 -13.90
C VAL A 72 -32.05 15.76 -13.01
N LYS A 73 -32.08 16.38 -11.83
CA LYS A 73 -33.21 16.35 -10.90
C LYS A 73 -33.94 17.68 -10.97
N THR A 74 -35.16 17.66 -11.47
CA THR A 74 -36.01 18.85 -11.53
C THR A 74 -36.91 18.86 -10.31
N GLY A 75 -36.87 19.96 -9.55
CA GLY A 75 -37.73 20.16 -8.39
C GLY A 75 -38.50 21.47 -8.50
N GLU A 76 -39.69 21.49 -7.90
CA GLU A 76 -40.56 22.67 -7.85
C GLU A 76 -40.65 23.14 -6.40
N MET A 77 -40.49 24.45 -6.19
CA MET A 77 -40.56 25.07 -4.86
C MET A 77 -41.90 25.78 -4.71
N GLU A 78 -42.78 25.23 -3.88
CA GLU A 78 -44.10 25.80 -3.60
C GLU A 78 -44.04 26.83 -2.45
N SER A 79 -43.20 26.58 -1.45
CA SER A 79 -43.00 27.47 -0.30
C SER A 79 -41.61 27.28 0.28
N ILE A 80 -41.11 28.31 0.98
CA ILE A 80 -39.79 28.31 1.63
C ILE A 80 -39.97 28.66 3.11
N SER A 81 -39.47 27.82 4.00
CA SER A 81 -39.56 28.08 5.44
C SER A 81 -38.35 28.84 5.98
N SER A 82 -37.18 28.73 5.32
CA SER A 82 -35.99 29.50 5.67
C SER A 82 -34.96 29.61 4.52
N LYS A 83 -34.08 30.62 4.58
CA LYS A 83 -32.93 30.75 3.66
C LYS A 83 -32.00 29.53 3.70
N ALA A 84 -31.81 28.93 4.87
CA ALA A 84 -30.93 27.78 5.04
C ALA A 84 -31.48 26.51 4.35
N GLU A 85 -32.81 26.36 4.30
CA GLU A 85 -33.49 25.27 3.58
C GLU A 85 -33.31 25.39 2.06
N LEU A 86 -33.32 26.62 1.52
CA LEU A 86 -33.07 26.88 0.11
C LEU A 86 -31.62 26.58 -0.29
N GLU A 87 -30.63 26.99 0.50
CA GLU A 87 -29.21 26.73 0.23
C GLU A 87 -28.86 25.23 0.23
N ARG A 88 -29.59 24.43 1.02
CA ARG A 88 -29.44 22.96 1.02
C ARG A 88 -30.24 22.24 -0.07
N GLY A 89 -31.06 22.97 -0.84
CA GLY A 89 -31.93 22.41 -1.88
C GLY A 89 -33.14 21.64 -1.33
N GLU A 90 -33.42 21.72 -0.04
CA GLU A 90 -34.50 20.99 0.65
C GLU A 90 -35.88 21.60 0.37
N ALA A 91 -35.93 22.88 0.00
CA ALA A 91 -37.16 23.59 -0.35
C ALA A 91 -37.80 23.14 -1.69
N PHE A 92 -37.08 22.36 -2.48
CA PHE A 92 -37.56 21.85 -3.78
C PHE A 92 -38.15 20.45 -3.62
N LYS A 93 -39.43 20.28 -3.97
CA LYS A 93 -40.03 18.95 -4.10
C LYS A 93 -39.60 18.34 -5.43
N LEU A 94 -38.95 17.18 -5.38
CA LEU A 94 -38.51 16.44 -6.57
C LEU A 94 -39.72 16.05 -7.43
N LYS A 95 -39.73 16.48 -8.69
CA LYS A 95 -40.81 16.23 -9.65
C LYS A 95 -40.42 15.20 -10.70
N GLU A 96 -39.19 15.28 -11.18
CA GLU A 96 -38.68 14.42 -12.24
C GLU A 96 -37.18 14.15 -12.04
N THR A 97 -36.75 12.95 -12.40
CA THR A 97 -35.34 12.58 -12.50
C THR A 97 -35.11 11.98 -13.87
N ALA A 98 -34.28 12.63 -14.68
CA ALA A 98 -33.89 12.15 -16.00
C ALA A 98 -32.38 11.93 -16.05
N MET A 99 -31.95 10.85 -16.72
CA MET A 99 -30.56 10.72 -17.14
C MET A 99 -30.45 11.36 -18.51
N ASP A 100 -29.74 12.47 -18.60
CA ASP A 100 -29.50 13.13 -19.88
C ASP A 100 -28.12 12.74 -20.41
N LYS A 101 -28.09 12.27 -21.65
CA LYS A 101 -26.87 11.92 -22.39
C LYS A 101 -26.54 12.98 -23.45
N ASP A 102 -27.50 13.82 -23.82
CA ASP A 102 -27.42 14.78 -24.91
C ASP A 102 -27.27 16.20 -24.38
N TYR A 103 -26.31 16.40 -23.47
CA TYR A 103 -25.80 17.76 -23.30
C TYR A 103 -24.84 18.05 -24.45
N THR A 104 -25.28 18.90 -25.39
CA THR A 104 -24.39 19.57 -26.36
C THR A 104 -23.19 20.05 -25.57
N PRO A 105 -21.94 19.69 -25.93
CA PRO A 105 -20.81 20.09 -25.13
C PRO A 105 -20.83 21.62 -25.09
N VAL A 106 -21.13 22.19 -23.92
CA VAL A 106 -20.50 23.43 -23.55
C VAL A 106 -19.04 23.07 -23.65
N THR A 107 -18.42 23.41 -24.78
CA THR A 107 -17.02 23.16 -25.07
C THR A 107 -16.28 23.61 -23.84
N THR A 108 -15.86 22.64 -23.02
CA THR A 108 -15.29 22.93 -21.72
C THR A 108 -14.03 23.73 -22.02
N THR A 109 -14.04 25.02 -21.66
CA THR A 109 -12.90 25.92 -21.80
C THR A 109 -11.76 25.55 -20.85
N ILE A 110 -11.96 24.50 -20.04
CA ILE A 110 -11.01 23.93 -19.10
C ILE A 110 -9.85 23.34 -19.89
N LYS A 111 -8.70 24.01 -19.83
CA LYS A 111 -7.44 23.49 -20.34
C LYS A 111 -6.91 22.45 -19.37
N TYR A 112 -6.83 21.20 -19.82
CA TYR A 112 -6.16 20.13 -19.10
C TYR A 112 -4.69 20.06 -19.51
N ASP A 113 -3.76 20.13 -18.55
CA ASP A 113 -2.36 19.75 -18.78
C ASP A 113 -2.26 18.22 -18.78
N LEU A 114 -2.68 17.59 -19.87
CA LEU A 114 -2.64 16.12 -20.03
C LEU A 114 -1.23 15.57 -19.78
N VAL A 115 -0.21 16.22 -20.35
CA VAL A 115 1.18 15.76 -20.22
C VAL A 115 1.66 15.92 -18.78
N GLY A 116 1.43 17.09 -18.17
CA GLY A 116 1.79 17.33 -16.76
C GLY A 116 1.13 16.34 -15.82
N LYS A 117 -0.18 16.12 -15.96
CA LYS A 117 -0.91 15.15 -15.14
C LYS A 117 -0.37 13.73 -15.30
N LEU A 118 -0.13 13.27 -16.53
CA LEU A 118 0.47 11.94 -16.72
C LEU A 118 1.89 11.86 -16.15
N VAL A 119 2.68 12.93 -16.20
CA VAL A 119 4.01 12.97 -15.57
C VAL A 119 3.90 12.87 -14.06
N ASP A 120 2.99 13.63 -13.44
CA ASP A 120 2.79 13.62 -11.99
C ASP A 120 2.36 12.23 -11.50
N GLU A 121 1.43 11.58 -12.21
CA GLU A 121 0.90 10.27 -11.82
C GLU A 121 1.86 9.10 -12.14
N THR A 122 2.68 9.21 -13.19
CA THR A 122 3.54 8.10 -13.64
C THR A 122 5.01 8.27 -13.26
N GLN A 123 5.44 9.47 -12.89
CA GLN A 123 6.83 9.87 -12.65
C GLN A 123 7.76 9.62 -13.87
N LEU A 124 7.19 9.47 -15.06
CA LEU A 124 7.96 9.39 -16.31
C LEU A 124 8.36 10.79 -16.79
N THR A 125 9.42 10.86 -17.60
CA THR A 125 9.81 12.13 -18.21
C THR A 125 8.73 12.61 -19.18
N ARG A 126 8.57 13.94 -19.30
CA ARG A 126 7.71 14.58 -20.32
C ARG A 126 7.97 14.03 -21.72
N LYS A 127 9.24 13.76 -22.06
CA LYS A 127 9.65 13.20 -23.36
C LYS A 127 9.05 11.81 -23.60
N ALA A 128 9.09 10.93 -22.60
CA ALA A 128 8.51 9.59 -22.70
C ALA A 128 6.98 9.64 -22.84
N ILE A 129 6.30 10.44 -22.01
CA ILE A 129 4.85 10.63 -22.10
C ILE A 129 4.42 11.14 -23.47
N VAL A 130 5.11 12.15 -24.01
CA VAL A 130 4.81 12.66 -25.36
C VAL A 130 5.03 11.60 -26.44
N LYS A 131 6.08 10.78 -26.33
CA LYS A 131 6.30 9.65 -27.25
C LYS A 131 5.16 8.62 -27.18
N ILE A 132 4.72 8.24 -25.98
CA ILE A 132 3.59 7.32 -25.78
C ILE A 132 2.32 7.88 -26.41
N LEU A 133 1.95 9.12 -26.07
CA LEU A 133 0.74 9.77 -26.59
C LEU A 133 0.74 9.95 -28.11
N LYS A 134 1.91 10.17 -28.72
CA LYS A 134 2.06 10.24 -30.18
C LYS A 134 2.00 8.87 -30.85
N GLY A 135 2.29 7.79 -30.12
CA GLY A 135 2.35 6.43 -30.66
C GLY A 135 1.03 5.66 -30.61
N ILE A 136 0.10 6.03 -29.72
CA ILE A 136 -1.23 5.39 -29.65
C ILE A 136 -2.08 5.73 -30.88
N ARG A 137 -3.05 4.86 -31.20
CA ARG A 137 -3.95 5.10 -32.34
C ARG A 137 -4.78 6.37 -32.13
N PRO A 138 -5.11 7.13 -33.20
CA PRO A 138 -5.93 8.34 -33.10
C PRO A 138 -7.26 8.13 -32.38
N LYS A 139 -7.91 6.98 -32.60
CA LYS A 139 -9.18 6.62 -31.93
C LYS A 139 -9.04 6.47 -30.42
N THR A 140 -7.89 5.98 -29.95
CA THR A 140 -7.59 5.82 -28.53
C THR A 140 -7.34 7.19 -27.91
N PHE A 141 -6.56 8.05 -28.57
CA PHE A 141 -6.35 9.42 -28.10
C PHE A 141 -7.66 10.24 -28.08
N TYR A 142 -8.59 9.99 -29.01
CA TYR A 142 -9.89 10.65 -29.04
C TYR A 142 -10.73 10.43 -27.77
N LEU A 143 -10.50 9.33 -27.04
CA LEU A 143 -11.17 9.05 -25.77
C LEU A 143 -10.93 10.16 -24.73
N PHE A 144 -9.80 10.87 -24.81
CA PHE A 144 -9.52 12.01 -23.94
C PHE A 144 -10.59 13.12 -24.05
N ARG A 145 -11.19 13.31 -25.23
CA ARG A 145 -12.26 14.30 -25.43
C ARG A 145 -13.58 13.89 -24.81
N LYS A 146 -13.80 12.59 -24.58
CA LYS A 146 -15.05 12.07 -24.00
C LYS A 146 -15.09 12.34 -22.49
N ASN A 147 -14.01 11.99 -21.80
CA ASN A 147 -13.86 12.22 -20.37
C ASN A 147 -12.37 12.39 -20.04
N PRO A 148 -11.85 13.64 -19.98
CA PRO A 148 -10.43 13.92 -19.74
C PRO A 148 -9.90 13.33 -18.43
N GLU A 149 -10.67 13.40 -17.34
CA GLU A 149 -10.26 12.96 -16.01
C GLU A 149 -10.13 11.44 -15.96
N GLU A 150 -11.16 10.74 -16.45
CA GLU A 150 -11.14 9.28 -16.51
C GLU A 150 -10.06 8.76 -17.48
N PHE A 151 -9.82 9.46 -18.59
CA PHE A 151 -8.71 9.16 -19.48
C PHE A 151 -7.37 9.25 -18.76
N ILE A 152 -7.10 10.36 -18.06
CA ILE A 152 -5.84 10.58 -17.33
C ILE A 152 -5.65 9.47 -16.30
N LEU A 153 -6.65 9.23 -15.43
CA LEU A 153 -6.58 8.22 -14.38
C LEU A 153 -6.30 6.83 -14.95
N LYS A 154 -7.06 6.41 -15.98
CA LYS A 154 -6.92 5.07 -16.55
C LYS A 154 -5.65 4.91 -17.39
N ALA A 155 -5.22 5.94 -18.10
CA ALA A 155 -3.97 5.89 -18.86
C ALA A 155 -2.76 5.86 -17.92
N SER A 156 -2.75 6.67 -16.86
CA SER A 156 -1.73 6.62 -15.80
C SER A 156 -1.60 5.23 -15.21
N ARG A 157 -2.73 4.61 -14.86
CA ARG A 157 -2.78 3.23 -14.36
C ARG A 157 -2.11 2.25 -15.32
N ILE A 158 -2.52 2.24 -16.58
CA ILE A 158 -1.97 1.31 -17.59
C ILE A 158 -0.47 1.52 -17.76
N ILE A 159 0.00 2.78 -17.81
CA ILE A 159 1.43 3.09 -17.91
C ILE A 159 2.19 2.60 -16.68
N ASN A 160 1.64 2.79 -15.48
CA ASN A 160 2.23 2.34 -14.22
C ASN A 160 2.26 0.80 -14.12
N GLU A 161 1.25 0.10 -14.64
CA GLU A 161 1.22 -1.36 -14.78
C GLU A 161 2.37 -1.84 -15.69
N GLN A 162 2.56 -1.24 -16.87
CA GLN A 162 3.68 -1.60 -17.77
C GLN A 162 5.05 -1.31 -17.15
N LYS A 163 5.19 -0.18 -16.45
CA LYS A 163 6.41 0.16 -15.70
C LYS A 163 6.70 -0.88 -14.61
N ALA A 164 5.69 -1.32 -13.88
CA ALA A 164 5.82 -2.36 -12.87
C ALA A 164 6.24 -3.70 -13.48
N THR A 165 5.64 -4.10 -14.61
CA THR A 165 6.02 -5.33 -15.33
C THR A 165 7.50 -5.34 -15.70
N MET A 166 8.02 -4.24 -16.25
CA MET A 166 9.45 -4.13 -16.58
C MET A 166 10.36 -4.26 -15.35
N ILE A 167 9.98 -3.62 -14.23
CA ILE A 167 10.74 -3.75 -12.98
C ILE A 167 10.76 -5.20 -12.53
N ILE A 168 9.60 -5.87 -12.51
CA ILE A 168 9.47 -7.27 -12.07
C ILE A 168 10.34 -8.21 -12.92
N GLN A 169 10.42 -7.96 -14.23
CA GLN A 169 11.17 -8.81 -15.15
C GLN A 169 12.70 -8.61 -15.04
N HIS A 170 13.16 -7.38 -14.81
CA HIS A 170 14.58 -7.02 -14.97
C HIS A 170 15.29 -6.58 -13.69
N ILE A 171 14.62 -6.60 -12.53
CA ILE A 171 15.27 -6.22 -11.27
C ILE A 171 16.19 -7.29 -10.72
N THR A 172 17.38 -6.85 -10.32
CA THR A 172 18.36 -7.65 -9.59
C THR A 172 18.83 -6.90 -8.35
N TYR A 173 19.23 -7.66 -7.33
CA TYR A 173 19.75 -7.13 -6.07
C TYR A 173 21.17 -7.63 -5.82
N SER A 174 22.00 -6.73 -5.31
CA SER A 174 23.37 -7.00 -4.87
C SER A 174 23.53 -6.57 -3.42
N LEU A 175 24.26 -7.39 -2.65
CA LEU A 175 24.60 -7.06 -1.26
C LEU A 175 25.52 -5.83 -1.23
N THR A 176 25.31 -4.99 -0.23
CA THR A 176 26.25 -3.92 0.14
C THR A 176 27.00 -4.32 1.40
N ASP A 177 28.07 -3.58 1.72
CA ASP A 177 28.81 -3.77 2.98
C ASP A 177 28.06 -3.19 4.20
N GLU A 178 26.92 -2.52 3.96
CA GLU A 178 26.10 -1.93 5.02
C GLU A 178 25.08 -2.92 5.59
N ALA A 179 24.79 -2.75 6.89
CA ALA A 179 23.72 -3.45 7.57
C ALA A 179 22.95 -2.47 8.48
N TYR A 180 21.71 -2.80 8.78
CA TYR A 180 20.94 -2.15 9.83
C TYR A 180 21.48 -2.55 11.20
N ASP A 181 21.73 -1.56 12.05
CA ASP A 181 22.06 -1.78 13.45
C ASP A 181 20.83 -2.30 14.20
N THR A 182 21.04 -3.19 15.16
CA THR A 182 20.01 -3.72 16.05
C THR A 182 19.39 -2.62 16.92
N ASN A 183 20.08 -1.48 17.12
CA ASN A 183 19.56 -0.31 17.81
C ASN A 183 18.33 0.32 17.14
N ILE A 184 18.02 -0.04 15.90
CA ILE A 184 16.78 0.38 15.22
C ILE A 184 15.51 0.00 16.00
N PHE A 185 15.58 -1.05 16.82
CA PHE A 185 14.48 -1.46 17.72
C PHE A 185 14.48 -0.70 19.05
N THR A 186 15.61 -0.16 19.52
CA THR A 186 15.73 0.51 20.84
C THR A 186 15.63 2.03 20.76
N GLU A 187 15.92 2.61 19.59
CA GLU A 187 15.83 4.04 19.29
C GLU A 187 14.45 4.44 18.73
N ASN A 188 13.46 3.55 18.79
CA ASN A 188 12.12 3.86 18.33
C ASN A 188 11.50 5.00 19.19
N THR A 189 10.78 5.91 18.52
CA THR A 189 10.03 7.00 19.17
C THR A 189 8.53 6.70 19.23
N LEU A 190 8.15 5.42 19.18
CA LEU A 190 6.75 5.00 19.15
C LEU A 190 6.10 5.28 20.51
N LYS A 191 4.93 5.91 20.46
CA LYS A 191 4.09 6.26 21.62
C LYS A 191 2.66 5.80 21.37
N GLY A 192 1.95 5.44 22.44
CA GLY A 192 0.57 4.99 22.35
C GLY A 192 -0.19 5.04 23.68
N SER A 193 -1.49 4.78 23.59
CA SER A 193 -2.45 4.69 24.67
C SER A 193 -3.04 3.27 24.75
N LEU A 194 -2.82 2.61 25.89
CA LEU A 194 -3.26 1.23 26.10
C LEU A 194 -4.76 1.05 25.87
N GLY A 195 -5.14 0.05 25.05
CA GLY A 195 -6.54 -0.28 24.75
C GLY A 195 -7.19 0.59 23.66
N LYS A 196 -6.49 1.60 23.13
CA LYS A 196 -6.95 2.39 21.97
C LYS A 196 -6.15 2.04 20.71
N ASP A 197 -4.86 2.35 20.72
CA ASP A 197 -3.93 2.14 19.61
C ASP A 197 -2.80 1.17 19.99
N SER A 198 -2.95 0.47 21.11
CA SER A 198 -1.97 -0.53 21.54
C SER A 198 -2.58 -1.73 22.23
N ILE A 199 -1.96 -2.89 22.01
CA ILE A 199 -2.36 -4.19 22.56
C ILE A 199 -1.18 -4.81 23.32
N ALA A 200 -1.46 -5.40 24.48
CA ALA A 200 -0.47 -6.16 25.25
C ALA A 200 -0.26 -7.53 24.62
N VAL A 201 1.00 -7.95 24.50
CA VAL A 201 1.41 -9.17 23.79
C VAL A 201 2.55 -9.87 24.54
N LYS A 202 2.73 -11.17 24.33
CA LYS A 202 3.67 -12.01 25.09
C LYS A 202 4.85 -12.53 24.28
N LYS A 203 4.69 -12.72 22.98
CA LYS A 203 5.69 -13.28 22.05
C LYS A 203 6.40 -12.20 21.22
N HIS A 204 5.91 -10.96 21.26
CA HIS A 204 6.55 -9.84 20.58
C HIS A 204 7.85 -9.42 21.30
N ILE A 205 8.78 -8.79 20.58
CA ILE A 205 10.02 -8.22 21.14
C ILE A 205 9.81 -7.00 22.05
N TYR A 206 8.58 -6.51 22.12
CA TYR A 206 8.11 -5.45 23.02
C TYR A 206 6.91 -6.00 23.79
N ASP A 207 6.57 -5.38 24.92
CA ASP A 207 5.39 -5.79 25.71
C ASP A 207 4.06 -5.33 25.07
N TYR A 208 4.15 -4.41 24.11
CA TYR A 208 3.00 -3.85 23.40
C TYR A 208 3.27 -3.72 21.89
N VAL A 209 2.25 -3.97 21.08
CA VAL A 209 2.21 -3.56 19.67
C VAL A 209 1.39 -2.28 19.58
N VAL A 210 1.94 -1.24 18.94
CA VAL A 210 1.30 0.08 18.78
C VAL A 210 0.94 0.29 17.32
N THR A 211 -0.36 0.34 17.01
CA THR A 211 -0.85 0.53 15.64
C THR A 211 -2.26 1.13 15.65
N ASP A 212 -2.56 1.96 14.66
CA ASP A 212 -3.89 2.50 14.37
C ASP A 212 -4.67 1.62 13.37
N SER A 213 -4.01 0.62 12.77
CA SER A 213 -4.63 -0.32 11.83
C SER A 213 -5.28 -1.49 12.58
N GLU A 214 -6.62 -1.55 12.57
CA GLU A 214 -7.36 -2.69 13.14
C GLU A 214 -6.91 -4.03 12.56
N LYS A 215 -6.57 -4.07 11.26
CA LYS A 215 -6.05 -5.27 10.62
C LYS A 215 -4.72 -5.73 11.20
N LYS A 216 -3.78 -4.80 11.44
CA LYS A 216 -2.51 -5.12 12.09
C LYS A 216 -2.72 -5.56 13.53
N LYS A 217 -3.68 -4.96 14.25
CA LYS A 217 -4.05 -5.39 15.62
C LYS A 217 -4.54 -6.83 15.64
N GLU A 218 -5.45 -7.18 14.73
CA GLU A 218 -6.00 -8.53 14.63
C GLU A 218 -4.91 -9.54 14.27
N PHE A 219 -4.07 -9.23 13.28
CA PHE A 219 -2.95 -10.07 12.88
C PHE A 219 -1.95 -10.29 14.03
N ALA A 220 -1.61 -9.24 14.78
CA ALA A 220 -0.71 -9.35 15.92
C ALA A 220 -1.31 -10.20 17.07
N LYS A 221 -2.63 -10.19 17.27
CA LYS A 221 -3.30 -11.07 18.26
C LYS A 221 -3.19 -12.54 17.86
N GLU A 222 -3.38 -12.86 16.58
CA GLU A 222 -3.22 -14.22 16.05
C GLU A 222 -1.78 -14.72 16.17
N LEU A 223 -0.79 -13.88 15.83
CA LEU A 223 0.62 -14.21 16.04
C LEU A 223 0.95 -14.47 17.52
N ASP A 224 0.38 -13.67 18.43
CA ASP A 224 0.65 -13.81 19.86
C ASP A 224 -0.02 -15.05 20.47
N SER A 225 -1.18 -15.46 19.96
CA SER A 225 -1.91 -16.64 20.44
C SER A 225 -1.38 -17.96 19.85
N SER A 226 -0.84 -17.94 18.62
CA SER A 226 -0.40 -19.12 17.86
C SER A 226 0.63 -19.99 18.58
N SER A 227 0.40 -21.30 18.62
CA SER A 227 1.35 -22.25 19.21
C SER A 227 2.60 -22.49 18.34
N GLU A 228 2.53 -22.09 17.07
CA GLU A 228 3.55 -22.25 16.03
C GLU A 228 4.56 -21.09 16.07
N VAL A 229 4.15 -19.91 16.53
CA VAL A 229 5.02 -18.73 16.63
C VAL A 229 5.91 -18.80 17.88
N CYS A 230 7.22 -18.59 17.69
CA CYS A 230 8.23 -18.55 18.74
C CYS A 230 8.45 -17.12 19.26
N VAL A 231 8.62 -16.17 18.33
CA VAL A 231 8.87 -14.75 18.57
C VAL A 231 8.62 -13.96 17.29
N TYR A 232 8.15 -12.73 17.41
CA TYR A 232 7.93 -11.84 16.27
C TYR A 232 8.23 -10.39 16.61
N ALA A 233 8.42 -9.57 15.58
CA ALA A 233 8.65 -8.14 15.69
C ALA A 233 7.94 -7.39 14.55
N GLU A 234 7.35 -6.24 14.86
CA GLU A 234 7.06 -5.21 13.85
C GLU A 234 8.38 -4.54 13.43
N LEU A 235 8.66 -4.51 12.13
CA LEU A 235 9.85 -3.87 11.59
C LEU A 235 9.72 -2.35 11.70
N PRO A 236 10.71 -1.65 12.27
CA PRO A 236 10.62 -0.20 12.47
C PRO A 236 10.54 0.56 11.13
N ARG A 237 9.90 1.73 11.14
CA ARG A 237 9.76 2.60 9.94
C ARG A 237 11.09 2.99 9.28
N GLY A 238 12.20 2.92 10.01
CA GLY A 238 13.56 3.16 9.49
C GLY A 238 14.15 1.99 8.71
N PHE A 239 13.51 0.81 8.69
CA PHE A 239 13.94 -0.35 7.94
C PHE A 239 13.33 -0.30 6.54
N PHE A 240 14.16 -0.18 5.50
CA PHE A 240 13.67 -0.02 4.13
C PHE A 240 14.43 -0.87 3.12
N ILE A 241 13.66 -1.44 2.21
CA ILE A 241 14.14 -2.09 1.00
C ILE A 241 14.08 -1.04 -0.11
N PRO A 242 15.21 -0.67 -0.73
CA PRO A 242 15.19 0.25 -1.85
C PRO A 242 14.52 -0.45 -3.04
N THR A 243 13.54 0.23 -3.66
CA THR A 243 12.90 -0.23 -4.89
C THR A 243 12.86 0.90 -5.91
N PRO A 244 12.75 0.60 -7.22
CA PRO A 244 12.61 1.63 -8.26
C PRO A 244 11.36 2.49 -8.13
N VAL A 245 10.34 2.03 -7.38
CA VAL A 245 9.06 2.72 -7.14
C VAL A 245 8.96 3.26 -5.70
N GLY A 246 10.12 3.54 -5.10
CA GLY A 246 10.24 4.12 -3.76
C GLY A 246 10.56 3.09 -2.67
N ASN A 247 11.02 3.57 -1.53
CA ASN A 247 11.38 2.71 -0.40
C ASN A 247 10.16 1.89 0.07
N TYR A 248 10.43 0.65 0.46
CA TYR A 248 9.42 -0.28 0.95
C TYR A 248 9.81 -0.82 2.32
N ASN A 249 8.89 -0.75 3.30
CA ASN A 249 9.10 -1.21 4.66
C ASN A 249 8.10 -2.35 4.92
N PRO A 250 8.53 -3.61 4.94
CA PRO A 250 7.68 -4.74 5.32
C PRO A 250 7.22 -4.62 6.77
N ASP A 251 6.07 -5.19 7.09
CA ASP A 251 5.49 -5.05 8.43
C ASP A 251 6.14 -5.92 9.52
N TRP A 252 6.31 -7.23 9.28
CA TRP A 252 6.61 -8.20 10.33
C TRP A 252 7.84 -9.05 10.05
N ALA A 253 8.61 -9.33 11.10
CA ALA A 253 9.64 -10.37 11.12
C ALA A 253 9.23 -11.46 12.12
N ILE A 254 9.09 -12.71 11.65
CA ILE A 254 8.44 -13.80 12.39
C ILE A 254 9.35 -15.02 12.42
N VAL A 255 9.50 -15.59 13.62
CA VAL A 255 10.17 -16.88 13.84
C VAL A 255 9.14 -17.91 14.29
N PHE A 256 9.07 -19.01 13.56
CA PHE A 256 8.23 -20.16 13.90
C PHE A 256 9.02 -21.26 14.63
N ASN A 257 8.31 -22.16 15.31
CA ASN A 257 8.88 -23.34 15.97
C ASN A 257 9.21 -24.42 14.92
N GLU A 258 10.47 -24.85 14.88
CA GLU A 258 11.05 -25.71 13.82
C GLU A 258 10.35 -27.06 13.69
N ASP A 259 9.85 -27.57 14.80
CA ASP A 259 9.13 -28.82 14.96
C ASP A 259 7.69 -28.77 14.42
N LYS A 260 7.20 -27.58 14.03
CA LYS A 260 5.81 -27.37 13.61
C LYS A 260 5.63 -26.88 12.18
N VAL A 261 6.71 -26.44 11.51
CA VAL A 261 6.60 -25.78 10.21
C VAL A 261 7.74 -26.14 9.26
N LYS A 262 7.52 -25.93 7.96
CA LYS A 262 8.54 -26.17 6.92
C LYS A 262 9.57 -25.04 6.82
N HIS A 263 9.16 -23.81 7.13
CA HIS A 263 9.97 -22.61 6.99
C HIS A 263 9.99 -21.85 8.32
N ILE A 264 11.19 -21.69 8.88
CA ILE A 264 11.38 -21.19 10.25
C ILE A 264 11.34 -19.65 10.30
N TYR A 265 11.84 -19.00 9.26
CA TYR A 265 12.07 -17.56 9.21
C TYR A 265 11.21 -16.92 8.13
N PHE A 266 10.36 -15.98 8.54
CA PHE A 266 9.49 -15.22 7.64
C PHE A 266 9.60 -13.73 7.85
N VAL A 267 9.41 -12.99 6.76
CA VAL A 267 9.01 -11.59 6.77
C VAL A 267 7.63 -11.50 6.12
N ALA A 268 6.69 -10.78 6.72
CA ALA A 268 5.34 -10.67 6.20
C ALA A 268 4.91 -9.21 6.04
N GLU A 269 4.14 -8.94 5.00
CA GLU A 269 3.39 -7.70 4.82
C GLU A 269 1.91 -7.96 5.09
N THR A 270 1.30 -7.18 5.97
CA THR A 270 -0.15 -7.20 6.18
C THR A 270 -0.83 -6.18 5.27
N LYS A 271 -1.41 -6.66 4.16
CA LYS A 271 -2.16 -5.79 3.24
C LYS A 271 -3.65 -5.78 3.54
N GLY A 272 -4.38 -4.76 3.09
CA GLY A 272 -5.85 -4.81 3.00
C GLY A 272 -6.35 -5.99 2.15
N LYS A 273 -7.66 -6.17 1.95
CA LYS A 273 -8.13 -7.19 1.00
C LYS A 273 -7.45 -6.95 -0.35
N LEU A 274 -6.89 -7.99 -0.98
CA LEU A 274 -6.19 -7.86 -2.28
C LEU A 274 -7.07 -7.17 -3.34
N GLU A 275 -8.39 -7.38 -3.24
CA GLU A 275 -9.42 -6.78 -4.10
C GLU A 275 -9.69 -5.29 -3.81
N SER A 276 -9.32 -4.79 -2.63
CA SER A 276 -9.59 -3.41 -2.17
C SER A 276 -8.46 -2.42 -2.47
N LEU A 277 -7.37 -2.90 -3.09
CA LEU A 277 -6.30 -2.02 -3.55
C LEU A 277 -6.90 -1.06 -4.59
N HIS A 278 -6.75 0.24 -4.35
CA HIS A 278 -7.24 1.26 -5.26
C HIS A 278 -6.75 0.96 -6.68
N PHE A 279 -7.63 1.15 -7.68
CA PHE A 279 -7.37 0.78 -9.07
C PHE A 279 -6.02 1.29 -9.60
N ASP A 280 -5.49 2.38 -9.04
CA ASP A 280 -4.26 3.07 -9.45
C ASP A 280 -2.95 2.54 -8.81
N THR A 281 -3.01 1.81 -7.68
CA THR A 281 -1.78 1.41 -6.95
C THR A 281 -1.34 -0.03 -7.20
N ARG A 282 -2.17 -0.85 -7.87
CA ARG A 282 -1.95 -2.31 -8.02
C ARG A 282 -0.58 -2.66 -8.62
N GLY A 283 -0.20 -2.03 -9.73
CA GLY A 283 1.10 -2.31 -10.37
C GLY A 283 2.29 -1.92 -9.48
N LEU A 284 2.24 -0.74 -8.86
CA LEU A 284 3.33 -0.27 -7.98
C LEU A 284 3.49 -1.18 -6.76
N GLU A 285 2.36 -1.60 -6.19
CA GLU A 285 2.35 -2.48 -5.04
C GLU A 285 2.87 -3.89 -5.35
N GLU A 286 2.48 -4.45 -6.50
CA GLU A 286 2.99 -5.73 -6.98
C GLU A 286 4.50 -5.67 -7.20
N ALA A 287 4.99 -4.58 -7.82
CA ALA A 287 6.42 -4.36 -7.99
C ALA A 287 7.15 -4.29 -6.63
N LYS A 288 6.61 -3.60 -5.62
CA LYS A 288 7.20 -3.54 -4.27
C LYS A 288 7.26 -4.92 -3.59
N ILE A 289 6.18 -5.70 -3.67
CA ILE A 289 6.14 -7.08 -3.15
C ILE A 289 7.21 -7.92 -3.85
N HIS A 290 7.29 -7.86 -5.18
CA HIS A 290 8.27 -8.61 -5.95
C HIS A 290 9.70 -8.22 -5.59
N CYS A 291 9.96 -6.91 -5.45
CA CYS A 291 11.24 -6.38 -5.00
C CYS A 291 11.63 -6.95 -3.63
N ALA A 292 10.70 -6.98 -2.67
CA ALA A 292 10.94 -7.57 -1.36
C ALA A 292 11.23 -9.08 -1.43
N LYS A 293 10.48 -9.84 -2.24
CA LYS A 293 10.77 -11.27 -2.49
C LYS A 293 12.20 -11.47 -2.98
N LYS A 294 12.62 -10.70 -4.00
CA LYS A 294 13.98 -10.77 -4.57
C LYS A 294 15.05 -10.34 -3.56
N HIS A 295 14.79 -9.28 -2.80
CA HIS A 295 15.68 -8.79 -1.75
C HIS A 295 15.92 -9.85 -0.68
N PHE A 296 14.86 -10.38 -0.06
CA PHE A 296 15.00 -11.38 1.01
C PHE A 296 15.59 -12.70 0.52
N ALA A 297 15.25 -13.14 -0.70
CA ALA A 297 15.90 -14.29 -1.33
C ALA A 297 17.41 -14.04 -1.50
N LYS A 298 17.81 -12.84 -1.92
CA LYS A 298 19.23 -12.47 -2.11
C LYS A 298 20.01 -12.42 -0.81
N ILE A 299 19.50 -11.76 0.23
CA ILE A 299 20.27 -11.53 1.47
C ILE A 299 20.33 -12.75 2.39
N SER A 300 19.32 -13.62 2.30
CA SER A 300 19.21 -14.79 3.17
C SER A 300 19.60 -16.10 2.48
N ASN A 301 20.05 -16.06 1.22
CA ASN A 301 20.21 -17.25 0.36
C ASN A 301 18.94 -18.13 0.39
N SER A 302 17.78 -17.50 0.25
CA SER A 302 16.44 -18.13 0.29
C SER A 302 16.07 -18.83 1.60
N THR A 303 16.80 -18.59 2.70
CA THR A 303 16.47 -19.15 4.03
C THR A 303 15.38 -18.37 4.77
N VAL A 304 15.17 -17.11 4.40
CA VAL A 304 14.06 -16.27 4.87
C VAL A 304 13.05 -16.15 3.73
N LYS A 305 11.80 -16.52 4.00
CA LYS A 305 10.70 -16.30 3.05
C LYS A 305 10.05 -14.95 3.30
N TYR A 306 9.62 -14.29 2.24
CA TYR A 306 8.81 -13.08 2.33
C TYR A 306 7.49 -13.29 1.59
N GLU A 307 6.38 -12.96 2.25
CA GLU A 307 5.06 -13.02 1.65
C GLU A 307 4.17 -11.84 2.05
N ALA A 308 3.33 -11.42 1.11
CA ALA A 308 2.30 -10.41 1.36
C ALA A 308 0.96 -11.12 1.56
N VAL A 309 0.39 -10.96 2.75
CA VAL A 309 -0.78 -11.71 3.21
C VAL A 309 -1.89 -10.77 3.67
N ASP A 310 -3.14 -11.19 3.48
CA ASP A 310 -4.30 -10.45 3.96
C ASP A 310 -4.94 -11.07 5.21
N SER A 311 -4.42 -12.20 5.72
CA SER A 311 -4.85 -12.82 6.97
C SER A 311 -3.75 -13.72 7.54
N TYR A 312 -3.90 -14.11 8.82
CA TYR A 312 -2.98 -15.04 9.47
C TYR A 312 -3.09 -16.45 8.87
N GLU A 313 -4.28 -16.88 8.46
CA GLU A 313 -4.50 -18.18 7.81
C GLU A 313 -3.68 -18.28 6.52
N LYS A 314 -3.70 -17.25 5.66
CA LYS A 314 -2.85 -17.24 4.46
C LYS A 314 -1.36 -17.26 4.76
N LEU A 315 -0.92 -16.61 5.83
CA LEU A 315 0.47 -16.74 6.29
C LEU A 315 0.77 -18.20 6.61
N MET A 316 -0.13 -18.88 7.30
CA MET A 316 0.07 -20.28 7.68
C MET A 316 0.07 -21.23 6.48
N ASP A 317 -0.75 -20.99 5.44
CA ASP A 317 -0.71 -21.76 4.20
C ASP A 317 0.69 -21.71 3.55
N GLU A 318 1.30 -20.53 3.50
CA GLU A 318 2.66 -20.31 2.98
C GLU A 318 3.75 -20.93 3.86
N VAL A 319 3.58 -20.84 5.19
CA VAL A 319 4.49 -21.40 6.19
C VAL A 319 4.50 -22.93 6.17
N MET A 320 3.32 -23.53 5.98
CA MET A 320 3.13 -24.98 5.87
C MET A 320 3.48 -25.51 4.47
N GLY A 321 3.56 -24.65 3.46
CA GLY A 321 3.85 -25.01 2.08
C GLY A 321 2.65 -25.63 1.36
N GLN A 322 1.45 -25.15 1.69
CA GLN A 322 0.17 -25.51 1.05
C GLN A 322 -0.28 -24.49 0.00
N GLY A 323 0.45 -23.37 -0.15
CA GLY A 323 0.27 -22.31 -1.15
C GLY A 323 1.04 -22.51 -2.46
#